data_AF-A0A7S3C167-F1
#
_entry.id   AF-A0A7S3C167-F1
#
_cell.length_a   1.000
_cell.length_b   1.000
_cell.length_c   1.000
_cell.angle_alpha   90.00
_cell.angle_beta   90.00
_cell.angle_gamma   90.00
#
_symmetry.space_group_name_H-M   'P 1'
#
loop_
_entity.id
_entity.type
_entity.pdbx_description
1 polymer ?
#
loop_
_entity_poly.entity_id
_entity_poly.type
_entity_poly.pdbx_seq_one_letter_code
_entity_poly.pdbx_strand_id
1 'polypeptide(L)'
;MMTDVPPCNAWLLSVLGECVATERQWLSFAFGLISVLCWVVAEVPQIWANYRAGSTEGVAPLFLLAWLLGDCLNVAGVFLAGALSTMKIVAIVYTMVTFVLAAQYMYYRGRPPTEEAAAMPAVGAGDGAVARADEETSLLGD
;
A
#
# COMPACT_ATOMS: atom_id res chain seq x y z
N MET A 1 -24.33 8.58 -39.08
CA MET A 1 -22.99 8.14 -38.63
C MET A 1 -23.22 7.14 -37.53
N MET A 2 -23.34 5.87 -37.90
CA MET A 2 -23.53 4.76 -36.96
C MET A 2 -22.13 4.23 -36.67
N THR A 3 -21.66 4.42 -35.45
CA THR A 3 -20.37 3.88 -35.01
C THR A 3 -20.52 2.37 -34.88
N ASP A 4 -19.84 1.60 -35.74
CA ASP A 4 -19.61 0.18 -35.50
C ASP A 4 -18.87 0.03 -34.17
N VAL A 5 -19.59 -0.39 -33.12
CA VAL A 5 -18.99 -0.69 -31.83
C VAL A 5 -18.18 -1.98 -32.02
N PRO A 6 -16.85 -1.97 -31.77
CA PRO A 6 -16.05 -3.18 -31.87
C PRO A 6 -16.60 -4.25 -30.93
N PRO A 7 -16.57 -5.54 -31.32
CA PRO A 7 -17.06 -6.61 -30.47
C PRO A 7 -16.29 -6.61 -29.14
N CYS A 8 -17.00 -6.49 -28.03
CA CYS A 8 -16.39 -6.53 -26.70
C CYS A 8 -15.84 -7.92 -26.37
N ASN A 9 -14.78 -7.94 -25.56
CA ASN A 9 -14.17 -9.17 -25.07
C ASN A 9 -15.12 -9.94 -24.14
N ALA A 10 -15.72 -11.01 -24.66
CA ALA A 10 -16.73 -11.79 -23.95
C ALA A 10 -16.27 -12.29 -22.57
N TRP A 11 -14.98 -12.67 -22.44
CA TRP A 11 -14.41 -13.09 -21.17
C TRP A 11 -14.40 -11.97 -20.13
N LEU A 12 -13.92 -10.77 -20.49
CA LEU A 12 -13.81 -9.64 -19.56
C LEU A 12 -15.20 -9.13 -19.16
N LEU A 13 -16.16 -9.13 -20.09
CA LEU A 13 -17.55 -8.83 -19.77
C LEU A 13 -18.15 -9.84 -18.80
N SER A 14 -17.83 -11.13 -18.94
CA SER A 14 -18.35 -12.18 -18.06
C SER A 14 -17.74 -12.18 -16.65
N VAL A 15 -16.45 -11.85 -16.53
CA VAL A 15 -15.72 -11.91 -15.26
C VAL A 15 -15.74 -10.57 -14.53
N LEU A 16 -15.50 -9.48 -15.25
CA LEU A 16 -15.32 -8.14 -14.70
C LEU A 16 -16.54 -7.23 -14.90
N GLY A 17 -17.51 -7.64 -15.71
CA GLY A 17 -18.67 -6.79 -16.05
C GLY A 17 -18.29 -5.56 -16.87
N GLU A 18 -17.09 -5.52 -17.45
CA GLU A 18 -16.60 -4.38 -18.23
C GLU A 18 -16.50 -4.72 -19.70
N CYS A 19 -16.87 -3.76 -20.54
CA CYS A 19 -16.77 -3.83 -21.99
C CYS A 19 -15.57 -2.99 -22.44
N VAL A 20 -14.47 -3.65 -22.77
CA VAL A 20 -13.24 -3.02 -23.27
C VAL A 20 -13.14 -3.28 -24.77
N ALA A 21 -13.53 -2.29 -25.57
CA ALA A 21 -13.59 -2.40 -27.03
C ALA A 21 -12.59 -1.48 -27.75
N THR A 22 -12.20 -0.37 -27.12
CA THR A 22 -11.34 0.64 -27.74
C THR A 22 -9.91 0.58 -27.21
N GLU A 23 -8.95 0.99 -28.03
CA GLU A 23 -7.53 1.07 -27.66
C GLU A 23 -7.30 1.91 -26.39
N ARG A 24 -8.07 2.98 -26.21
CA ARG A 24 -7.98 3.84 -25.02
C ARG A 24 -8.40 3.11 -23.75
N GLN A 25 -9.48 2.32 -23.81
CA GLN A 25 -9.94 1.54 -22.67
C GLN A 25 -8.94 0.43 -22.31
N TRP A 26 -8.32 -0.20 -23.31
CA TRP A 26 -7.25 -1.18 -23.08
C TRP A 26 -6.05 -0.57 -22.39
N LEU A 27 -5.64 0.62 -22.82
CA LEU A 27 -4.53 1.34 -22.20
C LEU A 27 -4.84 1.72 -20.74
N SER A 28 -6.05 2.22 -20.47
CA SER A 28 -6.51 2.50 -19.09
C SER A 28 -6.54 1.25 -18.23
N PHE A 29 -7.02 0.12 -18.76
CA PHE A 29 -7.05 -1.16 -18.05
C PHE A 29 -5.62 -1.65 -17.73
N ALA A 30 -4.70 -1.56 -18.69
CA ALA A 30 -3.30 -1.94 -18.49
C ALA A 30 -2.62 -1.09 -17.42
N PHE A 31 -2.78 0.24 -17.45
CA PHE A 31 -2.26 1.11 -16.40
C PHE A 31 -2.88 0.83 -15.03
N GLY A 32 -4.19 0.52 -14.99
CA GLY A 32 -4.86 0.07 -13.77
C GLY A 32 -4.24 -1.20 -13.19
N LEU A 33 -4.00 -2.22 -14.02
CA LEU A 33 -3.34 -3.46 -13.60
C LEU A 33 -1.91 -3.23 -13.10
N ILE A 34 -1.12 -2.43 -13.83
CA ILE A 34 0.26 -2.09 -13.42
C ILE A 34 0.25 -1.38 -12.07
N SER A 35 -0.68 -0.44 -11.85
CA SER A 35 -0.83 0.25 -10.57
C SER A 35 -1.09 -0.71 -9.41
N VAL A 36 -2.02 -1.66 -9.58
CA VAL A 36 -2.33 -2.68 -8.57
C VAL A 36 -1.11 -3.56 -8.29
N LEU A 37 -0.36 -3.96 -9.33
CA LEU A 37 0.86 -4.74 -9.15
C LEU A 37 1.93 -3.97 -8.36
N CYS A 38 2.16 -2.71 -8.71
CA CYS A 38 3.08 -1.85 -7.96
C CYS A 38 2.67 -1.71 -6.49
N TRP A 39 1.36 -1.56 -6.23
CA TRP A 39 0.83 -1.52 -4.87
C TRP A 39 1.10 -2.83 -4.10
N VAL A 40 0.86 -4.00 -4.70
CA VAL A 40 1.18 -5.30 -4.07
C VAL A 40 2.66 -5.39 -3.72
N VAL A 41 3.55 -4.97 -4.64
CA VAL A 41 5.00 -4.96 -4.40
C VAL A 41 5.40 -4.01 -3.27
N ALA A 42 4.65 -2.93 -3.03
CA ALA A 42 4.90 -2.03 -1.91
C ALA A 42 4.39 -2.61 -0.57
N GLU A 43 3.20 -3.20 -0.55
CA GLU A 43 2.55 -3.66 0.70
C GLU A 43 3.07 -5.01 1.20
N VAL A 44 3.33 -5.97 0.31
CA VAL A 44 3.75 -7.33 0.70
C VAL A 44 5.06 -7.33 1.49
N PRO A 45 6.11 -6.57 1.12
CA PRO A 45 7.31 -6.47 1.93
C PRO A 45 7.06 -5.93 3.33
N GLN A 46 6.13 -4.99 3.50
CA GLN A 46 5.77 -4.45 4.82
C GLN A 46 5.10 -5.51 5.70
N ILE A 47 4.14 -6.26 5.15
CA ILE A 47 3.47 -7.37 5.84
C ILE A 47 4.48 -8.43 6.27
N TRP A 48 5.40 -8.77 5.37
CA TRP A 48 6.42 -9.78 5.64
C TRP A 48 7.46 -9.30 6.66
N ALA A 49 7.87 -8.03 6.59
CA ALA A 49 8.78 -7.43 7.56
C ALA A 49 8.16 -7.43 8.96
N ASN A 50 6.89 -7.03 9.09
CA ASN A 50 6.15 -7.09 10.36
C ASN A 50 6.07 -8.52 10.91
N TYR A 51 5.81 -9.50 10.04
CA TYR A 51 5.76 -10.91 10.44
C TYR A 51 7.13 -11.40 10.94
N ARG A 52 8.22 -11.05 10.23
CA ARG A 52 9.57 -11.48 10.59
C ARG A 52 10.13 -10.78 11.82
N ALA A 53 9.84 -9.50 12.00
CA ALA A 53 10.27 -8.73 13.16
C ALA A 53 9.47 -9.05 14.43
N GLY A 54 8.25 -9.61 14.29
CA GLY A 54 7.35 -9.82 15.42
C GLY A 54 6.89 -8.52 16.09
N SER A 55 7.00 -7.39 15.37
CA SER A 55 6.67 -6.04 15.82
C SER A 55 6.15 -5.22 14.63
N THR A 56 5.31 -4.23 14.89
CA THR A 56 4.75 -3.32 13.88
C THR A 56 5.29 -1.89 14.03
N GLU A 57 6.56 -1.74 14.41
CA GLU A 57 7.20 -0.44 14.68
C GLU A 57 7.21 0.50 13.46
N GLY A 58 7.18 -0.06 12.24
CA GLY A 58 7.09 0.71 11.00
C GLY A 58 5.68 1.15 10.61
N VAL A 59 4.64 0.79 11.36
CA VAL A 59 3.23 1.10 11.01
C VAL A 59 2.67 2.17 11.95
N ALA A 60 2.31 3.33 11.40
CA ALA A 60 1.67 4.39 12.16
C ALA A 60 0.20 4.02 12.50
N PRO A 61 -0.18 3.93 13.79
CA PRO A 61 -1.48 3.40 14.19
C PRO A 61 -2.66 4.29 13.79
N LEU A 62 -2.49 5.61 13.83
CA LEU A 62 -3.54 6.54 13.41
C LEU A 62 -3.79 6.44 11.90
N PHE A 63 -2.73 6.23 11.12
CA PHE A 63 -2.82 6.03 9.68
C PHE A 63 -3.55 4.74 9.33
N LEU A 64 -3.23 3.65 10.04
CA LEU A 64 -3.92 2.37 9.90
C LEU A 64 -5.42 2.46 10.25
N LEU A 65 -5.79 3.20 11.30
CA LEU A 65 -7.19 3.44 11.65
C LEU A 65 -7.92 4.26 10.59
N ALA A 66 -7.28 5.30 10.06
CA ALA A 66 -7.85 6.10 8.97
C ALA A 66 -8.05 5.27 7.70
N TRP A 67 -7.12 4.39 7.36
CA TRP A 67 -7.26 3.43 6.27
C TRP A 67 -8.42 2.46 6.49
N LEU A 68 -8.53 1.83 7.65
CA LEU A 68 -9.66 0.94 7.95
C LEU A 68 -11.01 1.63 7.76
N LEU A 69 -11.14 2.87 8.23
CA LEU A 69 -12.38 3.64 8.06
C LEU A 69 -12.61 3.97 6.58
N GLY A 70 -11.57 4.42 5.88
CA GLY A 70 -11.61 4.73 4.45
C GLY A 70 -12.02 3.52 3.60
N ASP A 71 -11.46 2.35 3.88
CA ASP A 71 -11.72 1.09 3.18
C ASP A 71 -13.15 0.60 3.42
N CYS A 72 -13.63 0.67 4.66
CA CYS A 72 -15.03 0.35 4.97
C CYS A 72 -16.01 1.26 4.21
N LEU A 73 -15.72 2.57 4.17
CA LEU A 73 -16.52 3.53 3.42
C LEU A 73 -16.40 3.32 1.90
N ASN A 74 -15.21 2.93 1.42
CA ASN A 74 -14.97 2.63 0.01
C ASN A 74 -15.82 1.44 -0.45
N VAL A 75 -15.80 0.35 0.31
CA VAL A 75 -16.62 -0.84 0.06
C VAL A 75 -18.12 -0.48 0.09
N ALA A 76 -18.58 0.21 1.13
CA ALA A 76 -19.97 0.64 1.21
C ALA A 76 -20.38 1.51 0.00
N GLY A 77 -19.51 2.43 -0.41
CA GLY A 77 -19.70 3.30 -1.56
C GLY A 77 -19.85 2.54 -2.89
N VAL A 78 -18.97 1.58 -3.17
CA VAL A 78 -19.02 0.82 -4.44
C VAL A 78 -20.25 -0.10 -4.52
N PHE A 79 -20.72 -0.61 -3.38
CA PHE A 79 -21.97 -1.39 -3.32
C PHE A 79 -23.20 -0.51 -3.48
N LEU A 80 -23.25 0.63 -2.78
CA LEU A 80 -24.37 1.56 -2.85
C LEU A 80 -24.50 2.22 -4.24
N ALA A 81 -23.38 2.53 -4.88
CA ALA A 81 -23.34 3.12 -6.23
C ALA A 81 -23.64 2.09 -7.35
N GLY A 82 -23.77 0.80 -7.03
CA GLY A 82 -23.95 -0.23 -8.05
C GLY A 82 -22.78 -0.31 -9.04
N ALA A 83 -21.55 -0.02 -8.57
CA ALA A 83 -20.37 0.09 -9.43
C ALA A 83 -20.03 -1.22 -10.17
N LEU A 84 -19.17 -1.12 -11.19
CA LEU A 84 -18.71 -2.26 -11.99
C LEU A 84 -18.03 -3.32 -11.11
N SER A 85 -18.06 -4.58 -11.56
CA SER A 85 -17.58 -5.71 -10.75
C SER A 85 -16.09 -5.60 -10.44
N THR A 86 -15.27 -5.08 -11.37
CA THR A 86 -13.83 -4.83 -11.12
C THR A 86 -13.61 -3.92 -9.91
N MET A 87 -14.32 -2.80 -9.84
CA MET A 87 -14.18 -1.82 -8.75
C MET A 87 -14.54 -2.46 -7.40
N LYS A 88 -15.57 -3.31 -7.37
CA LYS A 88 -15.96 -4.06 -6.16
C LYS A 88 -14.88 -5.07 -5.75
N ILE A 89 -14.36 -5.85 -6.71
CA ILE A 89 -13.31 -6.84 -6.45
C ILE A 89 -12.07 -6.14 -5.87
N VAL A 90 -11.64 -5.05 -6.51
CA VAL A 90 -10.48 -4.27 -6.08
C VAL A 90 -10.72 -3.72 -4.66
N ALA A 91 -11.83 -3.02 -4.43
CA ALA A 91 -12.18 -2.49 -3.10
C ALA A 91 -12.13 -3.57 -2.00
N ILE A 92 -12.69 -4.76 -2.27
CA ILE A 92 -12.67 -5.88 -1.33
C ILE A 92 -11.23 -6.36 -1.08
N VAL A 93 -10.41 -6.53 -2.12
CA VAL A 93 -9.02 -6.99 -1.97
C VAL A 93 -8.20 -6.01 -1.14
N TYR A 94 -8.26 -4.70 -1.43
CA TYR A 94 -7.57 -3.66 -0.66
C TYR A 94 -8.00 -3.72 0.82
N THR A 95 -9.31 -3.75 1.06
CA THR A 95 -9.88 -3.82 2.42
C THR A 95 -9.41 -5.06 3.19
N MET A 96 -9.37 -6.23 2.54
CA MET A 96 -8.92 -7.48 3.17
C MET A 96 -7.44 -7.40 3.58
N VAL A 97 -6.60 -6.80 2.74
CA VAL A 97 -5.17 -6.60 3.07
C VAL A 97 -5.01 -5.65 4.26
N THR A 98 -5.79 -4.56 4.32
CA THR A 98 -5.79 -3.64 5.47
C THR A 98 -6.23 -4.34 6.75
N PHE A 99 -7.23 -5.22 6.70
CA PHE A 99 -7.62 -6.04 7.85
C PHE A 99 -6.51 -6.98 8.31
N VAL A 100 -5.73 -7.55 7.39
CA VAL A 100 -4.55 -8.37 7.73
C VAL A 100 -3.49 -7.53 8.46
N LEU A 101 -3.15 -6.34 7.95
CA LEU A 101 -2.24 -5.42 8.66
C LEU A 101 -2.78 -5.05 10.04
N ALA A 102 -4.09 -4.76 10.14
CA ALA A 102 -4.72 -4.42 11.40
C ALA A 102 -4.68 -5.57 12.42
N ALA A 103 -4.92 -6.79 11.97
CA ALA A 103 -4.79 -7.98 12.79
C ALA A 103 -3.35 -8.18 13.27
N GLN A 104 -2.35 -8.00 12.40
CA GLN A 104 -0.93 -8.06 12.78
C GLN A 104 -0.61 -6.99 13.84
N TYR A 105 -1.04 -5.76 13.63
CA TYR A 105 -0.85 -4.66 14.57
C TYR A 105 -1.46 -4.98 15.95
N MET A 106 -2.70 -5.45 16.00
CA MET A 106 -3.35 -5.81 17.26
C MET A 106 -2.64 -6.98 17.97
N TYR A 107 -2.17 -7.97 17.20
CA TYR A 107 -1.48 -9.16 17.74
C TYR A 107 -0.12 -8.82 18.36
N TYR A 108 0.66 -7.95 17.72
CA TYR A 108 2.01 -7.58 18.19
C TYR A 108 2.00 -6.47 19.24
N ARG A 109 0.98 -5.60 19.27
CA ARG A 109 0.84 -4.58 20.33
C ARG A 109 0.70 -5.16 21.74
N GLY A 110 0.18 -6.39 21.85
CA GLY A 110 -0.08 -7.07 23.12
C GLY A 110 1.06 -7.95 23.65
N ARG A 111 2.17 -8.09 22.90
CA ARG A 111 3.34 -8.87 23.35
C ARG A 111 4.58 -7.98 23.48
N PRO A 112 5.35 -8.08 24.57
CA PRO A 112 6.63 -7.39 24.65
C PRO A 112 7.55 -7.88 23.51
N PRO A 113 8.47 -7.03 23.00
CA PRO A 113 9.37 -7.40 21.91
C PRO A 113 10.11 -8.70 22.26
N THR A 114 10.05 -9.69 21.37
CA THR A 114 10.85 -10.92 21.51
C THR A 114 12.34 -10.53 21.54
N GLU A 115 13.14 -11.14 22.42
CA GLU A 115 14.58 -10.84 22.63
C GLU A 115 15.41 -10.79 21.33
N GLU A 116 14.95 -11.43 20.26
CA GLU A 116 15.54 -11.43 18.93
C GLU A 116 15.54 -10.03 18.25
N ALA A 117 14.57 -9.17 18.56
CA ALA A 117 14.54 -7.76 18.11
C ALA A 117 15.51 -6.88 18.92
N ALA A 118 15.72 -7.19 20.20
CA ALA A 118 16.73 -6.53 21.02
C ALA A 118 18.17 -6.95 20.63
N ALA A 119 18.31 -8.07 19.90
CA ALA A 119 19.58 -8.58 19.41
C ALA A 119 19.94 -8.10 18.00
N MET A 120 19.12 -7.30 17.32
CA MET A 120 19.48 -6.72 16.03
C MET A 120 20.50 -5.58 16.25
N PRO A 121 21.79 -5.75 15.89
CA PRO A 121 22.75 -4.67 16.02
C PRO A 121 22.33 -3.54 15.07
N ALA A 122 22.31 -2.32 15.58
CA ALA A 122 22.06 -1.11 14.82
C ALA A 122 23.02 -1.06 13.61
N VAL A 123 22.49 -1.35 12.42
CA VAL A 123 23.21 -1.13 11.18
C VAL A 123 23.23 0.38 10.95
N GLY A 124 24.36 1.00 11.26
CA GLY A 124 24.77 2.26 10.66
C GLY A 124 24.36 3.55 11.37
N ALA A 125 24.78 3.71 12.63
CA ALA A 125 25.13 5.04 13.12
C ALA A 125 26.51 5.41 12.53
N GLY A 126 26.52 5.92 11.30
CA GLY A 126 27.72 6.35 10.59
C GLY A 126 27.56 7.77 10.08
N ASP A 127 28.24 8.70 10.76
CA ASP A 127 28.84 9.93 10.24
C ASP A 127 27.93 11.05 9.71
N GLY A 128 27.49 11.92 10.63
CA GLY A 128 26.96 13.26 10.31
C GLY A 128 27.35 14.37 11.28
N ALA A 129 28.19 14.10 12.29
CA ALA A 129 28.51 15.06 13.35
C ALA A 129 29.87 15.77 13.21
N VAL A 130 30.66 15.47 12.16
CA VAL A 130 32.01 16.04 11.94
C VAL A 130 31.99 17.09 10.83
N ALA A 131 31.13 18.10 10.96
CA ALA A 131 31.12 19.25 10.04
C ALA A 131 30.83 20.59 10.74
N ARG A 132 30.78 20.62 12.09
CA ARG A 132 30.39 21.81 12.85
C ARG A 132 31.49 22.39 13.74
N ALA A 133 32.69 21.80 13.77
CA ALA A 133 33.79 22.28 14.62
C ALA A 133 34.82 23.16 13.90
N ASP A 134 34.78 23.23 12.56
CA ASP A 134 35.88 23.83 11.80
C ASP A 134 35.66 25.32 11.46
N GLU A 135 34.46 25.87 11.68
CA GLU A 135 34.12 27.26 11.30
C GLU A 135 34.31 28.29 12.44
N GLU A 136 34.26 27.89 13.72
CA GLU A 136 34.48 28.83 14.84
C GLU A 136 35.96 29.13 15.12
N THR A 137 36.90 28.35 14.57
CA THR A 137 38.35 28.53 14.82
C THR A 137 39.01 29.51 13.85
N SER A 138 38.31 29.95 12.79
CA SER A 138 38.88 30.85 11.77
C SER A 138 38.53 32.33 11.95
N LEU A 139 37.77 32.70 13.00
CA LEU A 139 37.37 34.09 13.31
C LEU A 139 38.01 34.66 14.59
N LEU A 140 38.99 33.96 15.17
CA LEU A 140 39.77 34.42 16.33
C LEU A 140 41.28 34.48 16.04
N GLY A 141 41.66 34.50 14.77
CA GLY A 141 43.05 34.49 14.32
C GLY A 141 43.31 35.43 13.15
N ASP A 142 42.94 36.70 13.28
CA ASP A 142 43.56 37.87 12.63
C ASP A 142 43.18 39.14 13.39
#